data_AF-Q080U8-F1
#
_entry.id   AF-Q080U8-F1
#
_cell.length_a   1.000
_cell.length_b   1.000
_cell.length_c   1.000
_cell.angle_alpha   90.00
_cell.angle_beta   90.00
_cell.angle_gamma   90.00
#
_symmetry.space_group_name_H-M   'P 1'
#
loop_
_entity.id
_entity.type
_entity.pdbx_description
1 polymer ?
#
loop_
_entity_poly.entity_id
_entity_poly.type
_entity_poly.pdbx_seq_one_letter_code
_entity_poly.pdbx_strand_id
1 'polypeptide(L)'
;MSCEPLTSVGYCGKVPSKGDFIQQNLNVDFLKNWNDWLQAVIAVSKEQTEHNWLDYYLTSPIWHFSLSAGVCCDQAVVGTVIPSVDHVGRHYPFTLAGLHNQSALRGWKDNQWVEVFEQNILQVLEDDTVLSKWLDAITKETLTVAANNDKLLESESLDRNKKAWVFQGDNSPDVLLLLDQQYRKRFDRYSIWWTEGSDDVEPCTIITEGLPQISQFISMLNGQWQQRGWNTAELIKEQTSCT
;
A
#
# COMPACT_ATOMS: atom_id res chain seq x y z
N MET A 1 17.83 16.22 -1.45
CA MET A 1 17.81 14.84 -0.95
C MET A 1 18.12 13.94 -2.14
N SER A 2 18.93 12.90 -1.97
CA SER A 2 19.14 11.88 -3.00
C SER A 2 17.85 11.09 -3.19
N CYS A 3 17.52 10.71 -4.42
CA CYS A 3 16.40 9.82 -4.74
C CYS A 3 16.95 8.53 -5.34
N GLU A 4 16.35 7.40 -5.01
CA GLU A 4 16.70 6.09 -5.59
C GLU A 4 15.57 5.62 -6.52
N PRO A 5 15.91 5.08 -7.70
CA PRO A 5 14.92 4.50 -8.59
C PRO A 5 14.32 3.24 -7.98
N LEU A 6 13.06 2.96 -8.34
CA LEU A 6 12.48 1.64 -8.10
C LEU A 6 13.30 0.57 -8.83
N THR A 7 13.54 -0.56 -8.17
CA THR A 7 14.36 -1.65 -8.74
C THR A 7 13.61 -2.43 -9.80
N SER A 8 12.28 -2.47 -9.71
CA SER A 8 11.39 -3.04 -10.72
C SER A 8 9.99 -2.48 -10.56
N VAL A 9 9.25 -2.38 -11.66
CA VAL A 9 7.83 -1.99 -11.67
C VAL A 9 7.06 -3.00 -12.50
N GLY A 10 5.94 -3.48 -11.98
CA GLY A 10 5.13 -4.52 -12.59
C GLY A 10 3.68 -4.47 -12.12
N TYR A 11 2.83 -5.27 -12.77
CA TYR A 11 1.42 -5.36 -12.45
C TYR A 11 0.94 -6.80 -12.32
N CYS A 12 -0.18 -6.99 -11.64
CA CYS A 12 -0.98 -8.22 -11.71
C CYS A 12 -2.46 -7.94 -11.46
N GLY A 13 -3.33 -8.88 -11.85
CA GLY A 13 -4.75 -8.79 -11.56
C GLY A 13 -5.62 -9.11 -12.77
N LYS A 14 -6.78 -8.44 -12.86
CA LYS A 14 -7.71 -8.54 -13.99
C LYS A 14 -8.01 -7.17 -14.57
N VAL A 15 -8.33 -7.14 -15.86
CA VAL A 15 -8.75 -5.93 -16.57
C VAL A 15 -9.82 -6.29 -17.62
N PRO A 16 -10.72 -5.36 -18.00
CA PRO A 16 -11.82 -5.65 -18.92
C PRO A 16 -11.38 -6.14 -20.30
N SER A 17 -10.20 -5.69 -20.78
CA SER A 17 -9.63 -6.07 -22.07
C SER A 17 -9.04 -7.49 -22.12
N LYS A 18 -9.01 -8.24 -21.00
CA LYS A 18 -8.44 -9.59 -20.90
C LYS A 18 -9.38 -10.56 -20.21
N GLY A 19 -9.45 -11.79 -20.73
CA GLY A 19 -10.29 -12.85 -20.16
C GLY A 19 -9.69 -13.51 -18.92
N ASP A 20 -8.37 -13.53 -18.78
CA ASP A 20 -7.65 -14.24 -17.72
C ASP A 20 -6.81 -13.31 -16.84
N PHE A 21 -6.31 -13.86 -15.74
CA PHE A 21 -5.37 -13.17 -14.85
C PHE A 21 -4.09 -12.81 -15.61
N ILE A 22 -3.64 -11.58 -15.42
CA ILE A 22 -2.44 -11.03 -16.04
C ILE A 22 -1.39 -10.74 -14.98
N GLN A 23 -0.13 -10.85 -15.36
CA GLN A 23 1.01 -10.48 -14.53
C GLN A 23 2.21 -10.11 -15.40
N GLN A 24 2.98 -9.13 -14.96
CA GLN A 24 4.21 -8.73 -15.63
C GLN A 24 5.17 -8.08 -14.63
N ASN A 25 6.47 -8.41 -14.72
CA ASN A 25 7.56 -7.74 -14.01
C ASN A 25 7.42 -7.63 -12.48
N LEU A 26 6.81 -8.63 -11.84
CA LEU A 26 6.71 -8.72 -10.38
C LEU A 26 7.65 -9.79 -9.81
N ASN A 27 8.17 -9.53 -8.62
CA ASN A 27 8.86 -10.54 -7.82
C ASN A 27 7.91 -11.71 -7.51
N VAL A 28 8.43 -12.94 -7.57
CA VAL A 28 7.65 -14.17 -7.46
C VAL A 28 7.02 -14.33 -6.07
N ASP A 29 7.77 -14.00 -5.01
CA ASP A 29 7.27 -14.06 -3.64
C ASP A 29 6.21 -12.99 -3.39
N PHE A 30 6.44 -11.77 -3.89
CA PHE A 30 5.45 -10.71 -3.84
C PHE A 30 4.14 -11.15 -4.48
N LEU A 31 4.20 -11.60 -5.74
CA LEU A 31 3.02 -12.02 -6.50
C LEU A 31 2.26 -13.13 -5.77
N LYS A 32 2.96 -14.15 -5.27
CA LYS A 32 2.35 -15.26 -4.55
C LYS A 32 1.62 -14.77 -3.30
N ASN A 33 2.32 -14.08 -2.39
CA ASN A 33 1.77 -13.68 -1.10
C ASN A 33 0.66 -12.63 -1.26
N TRP A 34 0.81 -11.73 -2.22
CA TRP A 34 -0.21 -10.74 -2.57
C TRP A 34 -1.48 -11.39 -3.12
N ASN A 35 -1.34 -12.34 -4.03
CA ASN A 35 -2.47 -13.04 -4.63
C ASN A 35 -3.19 -13.96 -3.61
N ASP A 36 -2.43 -14.65 -2.75
CA ASP A 36 -3.00 -15.46 -1.65
C ASP A 36 -3.87 -14.58 -0.73
N TRP A 37 -3.37 -13.39 -0.37
CA TRP A 37 -4.13 -12.42 0.43
C TRP A 37 -5.35 -11.87 -0.33
N LEU A 38 -5.18 -11.40 -1.57
CA LEU A 38 -6.28 -10.85 -2.37
C LEU A 38 -7.42 -11.85 -2.57
N GLN A 39 -7.11 -13.11 -2.86
CA GLN A 39 -8.12 -14.16 -2.99
C GLN A 39 -8.90 -14.35 -1.68
N ALA A 40 -8.20 -14.37 -0.54
CA ALA A 40 -8.83 -14.53 0.76
C ALA A 40 -9.72 -13.34 1.14
N VAL A 41 -9.23 -12.11 0.96
CA VAL A 41 -10.02 -10.91 1.31
C VAL A 41 -11.24 -10.73 0.41
N ILE A 42 -11.15 -11.07 -0.88
CA ILE A 42 -12.30 -11.04 -1.79
C ILE A 42 -13.33 -12.11 -1.42
N ALA A 43 -12.89 -13.33 -1.10
CA ALA A 43 -13.79 -14.39 -0.67
C ALA A 43 -14.52 -14.03 0.63
N VAL A 44 -13.79 -13.63 1.66
CA VAL A 44 -14.37 -13.33 2.98
C VAL A 44 -15.21 -12.05 2.94
N SER A 45 -14.80 -11.02 2.21
CA SER A 45 -15.62 -9.81 2.08
C SER A 45 -16.98 -10.08 1.43
N LYS A 46 -17.06 -10.99 0.44
CA LYS A 46 -18.34 -11.44 -0.15
C LYS A 46 -19.25 -12.11 0.87
N GLU A 47 -18.70 -13.02 1.66
CA GLU A 47 -19.45 -13.69 2.74
C GLU A 47 -19.94 -12.71 3.80
N GLN A 48 -19.21 -11.62 4.02
CA GLN A 48 -19.52 -10.61 5.04
C GLN A 48 -20.60 -9.59 4.64
N THR A 49 -20.92 -9.44 3.35
CA THR A 49 -21.87 -8.41 2.87
C THR A 49 -22.99 -8.91 1.97
N GLU A 50 -23.17 -10.23 1.85
CA GLU A 50 -24.23 -10.94 1.10
C GLU A 50 -24.67 -10.26 -0.22
N HIS A 51 -25.60 -9.29 -0.15
CA HIS A 51 -26.24 -8.67 -1.30
C HIS A 51 -25.54 -7.39 -1.81
N ASN A 52 -24.78 -6.69 -0.96
CA ASN A 52 -24.24 -5.36 -1.28
C ASN A 52 -22.74 -5.39 -1.64
N TRP A 53 -22.12 -6.57 -1.67
CA TRP A 53 -20.68 -6.67 -1.91
C TRP A 53 -20.26 -6.04 -3.23
N LEU A 54 -21.05 -6.27 -4.28
CA LEU A 54 -20.70 -5.80 -5.62
C LEU A 54 -20.68 -4.28 -5.68
N ASP A 55 -21.67 -3.62 -5.07
CA ASP A 55 -21.74 -2.16 -5.02
C ASP A 55 -20.51 -1.60 -4.28
N TYR A 56 -20.23 -2.09 -3.07
CA TYR A 56 -19.05 -1.68 -2.30
C TYR A 56 -17.74 -1.94 -3.04
N TYR A 57 -17.64 -3.04 -3.78
CA TYR A 57 -16.43 -3.34 -4.55
C TYR A 57 -16.25 -2.36 -5.71
N LEU A 58 -17.30 -2.10 -6.49
CA LEU A 58 -17.23 -1.22 -7.66
C LEU A 58 -17.07 0.26 -7.29
N THR A 59 -17.57 0.68 -6.14
CA THR A 59 -17.41 2.05 -5.60
C THR A 59 -16.27 2.17 -4.59
N SER A 60 -15.51 1.10 -4.36
CA SER A 60 -14.35 1.15 -3.46
C SER A 60 -13.29 2.10 -4.01
N PRO A 61 -12.56 2.78 -3.12
CA PRO A 61 -11.62 3.79 -3.57
C PRO A 61 -10.35 3.17 -4.15
N ILE A 62 -9.56 4.01 -4.81
CA ILE A 62 -8.18 3.66 -5.15
C ILE A 62 -7.38 3.57 -3.86
N TRP A 63 -6.74 2.43 -3.63
CA TRP A 63 -5.90 2.21 -2.45
C TRP A 63 -4.43 2.20 -2.84
N HIS A 64 -3.69 3.19 -2.37
CA HIS A 64 -2.24 3.16 -2.40
C HIS A 64 -1.69 2.42 -1.20
N PHE A 65 -0.51 1.83 -1.36
CA PHE A 65 0.15 1.11 -0.30
C PHE A 65 1.66 1.27 -0.33
N SER A 66 2.25 1.11 0.85
CA SER A 66 3.68 0.99 1.06
C SER A 66 3.94 -0.11 2.09
N LEU A 67 4.61 -1.18 1.67
CA LEU A 67 4.87 -2.39 2.43
C LEU A 67 6.34 -2.42 2.83
N SER A 68 6.60 -2.69 4.11
CA SER A 68 7.97 -2.91 4.56
C SER A 68 8.53 -4.23 4.02
N ALA A 69 9.85 -4.31 3.91
CA ALA A 69 10.54 -5.56 3.60
C ALA A 69 10.10 -6.67 4.57
N GLY A 70 9.80 -7.84 4.02
CA GLY A 70 9.30 -9.01 4.73
C GLY A 70 7.77 -9.13 4.80
N VAL A 71 6.99 -8.11 4.37
CA VAL A 71 5.51 -8.23 4.32
C VAL A 71 5.07 -9.19 3.21
N CYS A 72 5.52 -8.95 1.98
CA CYS A 72 5.20 -9.78 0.82
C CYS A 72 6.44 -10.40 0.15
N CYS A 73 7.59 -9.75 0.24
CA CYS A 73 8.87 -10.21 -0.29
C CYS A 73 10.01 -9.63 0.56
N ASP A 74 11.26 -9.96 0.21
CA ASP A 74 12.47 -9.48 0.89
C ASP A 74 12.76 -7.98 0.70
N GLN A 75 12.14 -7.35 -0.30
CA GLN A 75 12.21 -5.90 -0.53
C GLN A 75 10.94 -5.18 -0.08
N ALA A 76 11.08 -3.88 0.18
CA ALA A 76 9.94 -3.01 0.39
C ALA A 76 9.22 -2.74 -0.94
N VAL A 77 7.92 -2.48 -0.87
CA VAL A 77 7.05 -2.36 -2.04
C VAL A 77 6.19 -1.13 -1.90
N VAL A 78 6.17 -0.27 -2.92
CA VAL A 78 5.14 0.77 -3.06
C VAL A 78 4.22 0.38 -4.20
N GLY A 79 2.94 0.71 -4.10
CA GLY A 79 2.03 0.36 -5.16
C GLY A 79 0.64 0.91 -4.97
N THR A 80 -0.26 0.44 -5.83
CA THR A 80 -1.66 0.80 -5.80
C THR A 80 -2.50 -0.36 -6.28
N VAL A 81 -3.66 -0.52 -5.67
CA VAL A 81 -4.68 -1.49 -6.05
C VAL A 81 -6.01 -0.77 -6.32
N ILE A 82 -6.67 -1.18 -7.40
CA ILE A 82 -8.00 -0.68 -7.77
C ILE A 82 -8.99 -1.83 -7.92
N PRO A 83 -10.29 -1.59 -7.68
CA PRO A 83 -11.31 -2.54 -8.11
C PRO A 83 -11.26 -2.72 -9.63
N SER A 84 -11.35 -3.97 -10.06
CA SER A 84 -11.38 -4.31 -11.48
C SER A 84 -12.16 -5.62 -11.76
N VAL A 85 -12.25 -5.96 -13.04
CA VAL A 85 -13.03 -7.08 -13.57
C VAL A 85 -12.36 -7.61 -14.83
N ASP A 86 -12.50 -8.89 -15.16
CA ASP A 86 -12.11 -9.39 -16.48
C ASP A 86 -13.22 -9.26 -17.53
N HIS A 87 -12.88 -9.57 -18.78
CA HIS A 87 -13.78 -9.55 -19.92
C HIS A 87 -15.05 -10.40 -19.74
N VAL A 88 -15.04 -11.40 -18.85
CA VAL A 88 -16.17 -12.30 -18.60
C VAL A 88 -16.94 -11.96 -17.31
N GLY A 89 -16.63 -10.83 -16.66
CA GLY A 89 -17.37 -10.31 -15.50
C GLY A 89 -16.92 -10.85 -14.14
N ARG A 90 -15.77 -11.51 -14.05
CA ARG A 90 -15.24 -12.02 -12.76
C ARG A 90 -14.42 -10.92 -12.07
N HIS A 91 -15.00 -10.33 -11.02
CA HIS A 91 -14.39 -9.28 -10.20
C HIS A 91 -13.12 -9.75 -9.49
N TYR A 92 -12.02 -9.07 -9.75
CA TYR A 92 -10.74 -9.24 -9.07
C TYR A 92 -9.90 -7.97 -9.22
N PRO A 93 -9.19 -7.49 -8.18
CA PRO A 93 -8.47 -6.22 -8.26
C PRO A 93 -7.35 -6.22 -9.30
N PHE A 94 -7.01 -5.03 -9.78
CA PHE A 94 -5.77 -4.79 -10.52
C PHE A 94 -4.77 -4.07 -9.62
N THR A 95 -3.52 -4.53 -9.63
CA THR A 95 -2.44 -3.98 -8.82
C THR A 95 -1.27 -3.60 -9.69
N LEU A 96 -0.73 -2.39 -9.50
CA LEU A 96 0.64 -2.04 -9.91
C LEU A 96 1.50 -1.95 -8.65
N ALA A 97 2.71 -2.49 -8.73
CA ALA A 97 3.66 -2.47 -7.63
C ALA A 97 5.08 -2.22 -8.13
N GLY A 98 5.86 -1.53 -7.30
CA GLY A 98 7.26 -1.24 -7.53
C GLY A 98 8.11 -1.56 -6.30
N LEU A 99 9.24 -2.20 -6.53
CA LEU A 99 10.18 -2.60 -5.46
C LEU A 99 11.19 -1.48 -5.17
N HIS A 100 11.56 -1.32 -3.91
CA HIS A 100 12.60 -0.38 -3.48
C HIS A 100 13.35 -0.87 -2.23
N ASN A 101 14.48 -0.21 -1.95
CA ASN A 101 15.35 -0.55 -0.82
C ASN A 101 15.20 0.37 0.40
N GLN A 102 14.28 1.34 0.31
CA GLN A 102 13.96 2.28 1.39
C GLN A 102 12.88 1.73 2.35
N SER A 103 12.64 2.39 3.48
CA SER A 103 11.57 2.00 4.41
C SER A 103 10.18 2.25 3.82
N ALA A 104 9.16 1.55 4.32
CA ALA A 104 7.78 1.76 3.90
C ALA A 104 7.30 3.19 4.20
N LEU A 105 7.76 3.79 5.30
CA LEU A 105 7.48 5.20 5.62
C LEU A 105 7.97 6.16 4.52
N ARG A 106 9.13 5.91 3.90
CA ARG A 106 9.58 6.73 2.75
C ARG A 106 8.76 6.47 1.50
N GLY A 107 8.44 5.20 1.22
CA GLY A 107 7.52 4.84 0.14
C GLY A 107 6.13 5.47 0.31
N TRP A 108 5.71 5.79 1.53
CA TRP A 108 4.49 6.53 1.79
C TRP A 108 4.68 8.06 1.69
N LYS A 109 5.66 8.62 2.41
CA LYS A 109 5.76 10.08 2.61
C LYS A 109 6.39 10.85 1.44
N ASP A 110 7.33 10.21 0.74
CA ASP A 110 8.21 10.84 -0.25
C ASP A 110 8.26 10.02 -1.55
N ASN A 111 7.09 9.58 -2.02
CA ASN A 111 6.96 8.90 -3.30
C ASN A 111 6.52 9.87 -4.41
N GLN A 112 7.05 9.65 -5.61
CA GLN A 112 6.51 10.25 -6.85
C GLN A 112 5.50 9.32 -7.54
N TRP A 113 5.18 8.19 -6.89
CA TRP A 113 4.37 7.13 -7.44
C TRP A 113 2.91 7.56 -7.59
N VAL A 114 2.32 8.18 -6.56
CA VAL A 114 0.90 8.55 -6.52
C VAL A 114 0.54 9.46 -7.69
N GLU A 115 1.32 10.53 -7.90
CA GLU A 115 1.04 11.53 -8.95
C GLU A 115 1.02 10.92 -10.36
N VAL A 116 2.03 10.10 -10.70
CA VAL A 116 2.11 9.45 -12.01
C VAL A 116 1.04 8.37 -12.14
N PHE A 117 0.79 7.63 -11.07
CA PHE A 117 -0.06 6.45 -11.13
C PHE A 117 -1.55 6.76 -11.14
N GLU A 118 -2.04 7.63 -10.26
CA GLU A 118 -3.46 7.99 -10.20
C GLU A 118 -3.97 8.52 -11.54
N GLN A 119 -3.14 9.30 -12.24
CA GLN A 119 -3.49 9.87 -13.54
C GLN A 119 -3.66 8.82 -14.65
N ASN A 120 -3.05 7.64 -14.50
CA ASN A 120 -2.95 6.64 -15.56
C ASN A 120 -3.62 5.31 -15.23
N ILE A 121 -3.90 5.03 -13.96
CA ILE A 121 -4.38 3.70 -13.57
C ILE A 121 -5.77 3.39 -14.11
N LEU A 122 -6.66 4.36 -14.14
CA LEU A 122 -8.03 4.13 -14.64
C LEU A 122 -8.05 3.75 -16.12
N GLN A 123 -7.00 4.11 -16.89
CA GLN A 123 -6.89 3.70 -18.30
C GLN A 123 -6.89 2.18 -18.46
N VAL A 124 -6.42 1.41 -17.48
CA VAL A 124 -6.43 -0.07 -17.58
C VAL A 124 -7.83 -0.66 -17.59
N LEU A 125 -8.85 0.13 -17.22
CA LEU A 125 -10.25 -0.25 -17.26
C LEU A 125 -10.89 -0.04 -18.64
N GLU A 126 -10.21 0.65 -19.57
CA GLU A 126 -10.69 0.84 -20.94
C GLU A 126 -10.45 -0.42 -21.80
N ASP A 127 -11.42 -0.77 -22.64
CA ASP A 127 -11.39 -1.99 -23.45
C ASP A 127 -10.26 -2.02 -24.50
N ASP A 128 -9.80 -0.85 -24.96
CA ASP A 128 -8.76 -0.69 -25.97
C ASP A 128 -7.33 -0.58 -25.40
N THR A 129 -7.18 -0.63 -24.07
CA THR A 129 -5.88 -0.45 -23.43
C THR A 129 -4.93 -1.60 -23.71
N VAL A 130 -3.79 -1.25 -24.30
CA VAL A 130 -2.66 -2.15 -24.51
C VAL A 130 -1.70 -2.05 -23.33
N LEU A 131 -1.84 -2.97 -22.37
CA LEU A 131 -1.11 -3.00 -21.09
C LEU A 131 0.40 -2.83 -21.19
N SER A 132 1.05 -3.42 -22.20
CA SER A 132 2.50 -3.28 -22.36
C SER A 132 2.88 -1.83 -22.68
N LYS A 133 2.13 -1.17 -23.58
CA LYS A 133 2.36 0.24 -23.93
C LYS A 133 2.02 1.17 -22.76
N TRP A 134 0.98 0.82 -22.01
CA TRP A 134 0.60 1.53 -20.79
C TRP A 134 1.73 1.46 -19.75
N LEU A 135 2.27 0.26 -19.50
CA LEU A 135 3.39 0.08 -18.57
C LEU A 135 4.64 0.84 -19.04
N ASP A 136 4.96 0.78 -20.33
CA ASP A 136 6.09 1.51 -20.92
C ASP A 136 5.92 3.04 -20.78
N ALA A 137 4.68 3.54 -20.87
CA ALA A 137 4.38 4.96 -20.75
C ALA A 137 4.57 5.45 -19.30
N ILE A 138 4.05 4.72 -18.31
CA ILE A 138 4.18 5.10 -16.89
C ILE A 138 5.59 4.88 -16.34
N THR A 139 6.39 3.99 -16.95
CA THR A 139 7.78 3.74 -16.56
C THR A 139 8.80 4.54 -17.39
N LYS A 140 8.31 5.40 -18.31
CA LYS A 140 9.16 6.26 -19.14
C LYS A 140 9.95 7.26 -18.30
N GLU A 141 9.33 7.81 -17.25
CA GLU A 141 10.02 8.57 -16.23
C GLU A 141 10.45 7.65 -15.10
N THR A 142 11.67 7.85 -14.59
CA THR A 142 12.19 7.04 -13.50
C THR A 142 11.40 7.36 -12.23
N LEU A 143 10.56 6.42 -11.81
CA LEU A 143 9.86 6.50 -10.53
C LEU A 143 10.88 6.34 -9.41
N THR A 144 10.85 7.26 -8.45
CA THR A 144 11.82 7.30 -7.35
C THR A 144 11.16 7.33 -5.98
N VAL A 145 11.91 6.86 -4.99
CA VAL A 145 11.64 7.04 -3.56
C VAL A 145 12.82 7.80 -2.97
N ALA A 146 12.55 8.77 -2.09
CA ALA A 146 13.61 9.49 -1.41
C ALA A 146 14.55 8.50 -0.70
N ALA A 147 15.84 8.64 -0.95
CA ALA A 147 16.86 7.76 -0.43
C ALA A 147 17.46 8.36 0.85
N ASN A 148 17.56 7.55 1.89
CA ASN A 148 18.51 7.78 2.97
C ASN A 148 19.38 6.55 3.13
N ASN A 149 20.68 6.79 3.16
CA ASN A 149 21.70 5.76 3.33
C ASN A 149 21.97 5.43 4.81
N ASP A 150 21.40 6.21 5.73
CA ASP A 150 21.49 5.97 7.17
C ASP A 150 20.80 4.65 7.52
N LYS A 151 21.57 3.74 8.11
CA LYS A 151 21.09 2.49 8.67
C LYS A 151 21.28 2.50 10.17
N LEU A 152 20.23 2.15 10.91
CA LEU A 152 20.34 1.94 12.34
C LEU A 152 20.91 0.55 12.61
N LEU A 153 22.03 0.50 13.33
CA LEU A 153 22.54 -0.72 13.94
C LEU A 153 22.11 -0.70 15.40
N GLU A 154 21.24 -1.63 15.76
CA GLU A 154 20.59 -1.64 17.07
C GLU A 154 21.21 -2.69 17.99
N SER A 155 21.46 -2.29 19.23
CA SER A 155 21.82 -3.20 20.31
C SER A 155 20.94 -2.91 21.51
N GLU A 156 20.13 -3.89 21.91
CA GLU A 156 19.26 -3.76 23.07
C GLU A 156 19.94 -4.17 24.36
N SER A 157 19.51 -3.56 25.47
CA SER A 157 19.92 -4.02 26.79
C SER A 157 19.30 -5.39 27.07
N LEU A 158 20.07 -6.26 27.74
CA LEU A 158 19.52 -7.51 28.29
C LEU A 158 18.46 -7.25 29.38
N ASP A 159 18.50 -6.07 30.01
CA ASP A 159 17.49 -5.63 30.97
C ASP A 159 16.28 -5.02 30.25
N ARG A 160 15.19 -5.80 30.19
CA ARG A 160 13.94 -5.42 29.50
C ARG A 160 13.24 -4.21 30.11
N ASN A 161 13.60 -3.77 31.32
CA ASN A 161 13.01 -2.58 31.94
C ASN A 161 13.66 -1.28 31.44
N LYS A 162 14.86 -1.35 30.85
CA LYS A 162 15.54 -0.17 30.28
C LYS A 162 14.97 0.12 28.89
N LYS A 163 14.22 1.22 28.76
CA LYS A 163 13.56 1.64 27.51
C LYS A 163 14.23 2.80 26.79
N ALA A 164 15.24 3.42 27.40
CA ALA A 164 15.93 4.57 26.83
C ALA A 164 16.88 4.17 25.69
N TRP A 165 16.97 5.04 24.69
CA TRP A 165 17.85 4.89 23.54
C TRP A 165 18.88 6.00 23.47
N VAL A 166 20.07 5.65 23.00
CA VAL A 166 21.09 6.60 22.59
C VAL A 166 21.34 6.38 21.11
N PHE A 167 21.07 7.41 20.31
CA PHE A 167 21.41 7.42 18.89
C PHE A 167 22.76 8.13 18.74
N GLN A 168 23.74 7.43 18.16
CA GLN A 168 25.11 7.92 18.00
C GLN A 168 25.45 7.99 16.51
N GLY A 169 26.17 9.03 16.11
CA GLY A 169 26.56 9.30 14.73
C GLY A 169 26.90 10.78 14.54
N ASP A 170 27.40 11.13 13.36
CA ASP A 170 27.80 12.52 13.04
C ASP A 170 26.60 13.45 12.81
N ASN A 171 25.42 12.88 12.55
CA ASN A 171 24.20 13.62 12.23
C ASN A 171 23.05 13.25 13.18
N SER A 172 22.14 14.20 13.38
CA SER A 172 20.86 13.92 14.02
C SER A 172 20.03 12.95 13.17
N PRO A 173 19.38 11.95 13.77
CA PRO A 173 18.60 10.97 13.02
C PRO A 173 17.38 11.62 12.36
N ASP A 174 17.09 11.18 11.14
CA ASP A 174 15.86 11.49 10.40
C ASP A 174 14.63 11.01 11.18
N VAL A 175 13.58 11.84 11.25
CA VAL A 175 12.32 11.51 11.93
C VAL A 175 11.67 10.27 11.33
N LEU A 176 11.72 10.08 10.01
CA LEU A 176 11.18 8.87 9.37
C LEU A 176 11.98 7.62 9.73
N LEU A 177 13.29 7.76 9.95
CA LEU A 177 14.15 6.66 10.41
C LEU A 177 13.79 6.25 11.84
N LEU A 178 13.57 7.23 12.74
CA LEU A 178 13.13 6.95 14.11
C LEU A 178 11.75 6.29 14.15
N LEU A 179 10.81 6.75 13.33
CA LEU A 179 9.47 6.17 13.27
C LEU A 179 9.49 4.76 12.66
N ASP A 180 10.32 4.50 11.64
CA ASP A 180 10.51 3.16 11.06
C ASP A 180 11.00 2.18 12.13
N GLN A 181 11.96 2.60 12.96
CA GLN A 181 12.43 1.81 14.08
C GLN A 181 11.29 1.46 15.05
N GLN A 182 10.47 2.44 15.45
CA GLN A 182 9.37 2.19 16.39
C GLN A 182 8.32 1.23 15.80
N TYR A 183 7.97 1.37 14.52
CA TYR A 183 7.05 0.45 13.87
C TYR A 183 7.61 -0.96 13.72
N ARG A 184 8.88 -1.13 13.34
CA ARG A 184 9.52 -2.46 13.32
C ARG A 184 9.55 -3.11 14.68
N LYS A 185 9.80 -2.35 15.76
CA LYS A 185 9.74 -2.90 17.12
C LYS A 185 8.33 -3.29 17.55
N ARG A 186 7.32 -2.56 17.07
CA ARG A 186 5.93 -2.81 17.44
C ARG A 186 5.29 -3.94 16.64
N PHE A 187 5.66 -4.09 15.38
CA PHE A 187 4.98 -4.96 14.41
C PHE A 187 5.89 -5.99 13.73
N ASP A 188 7.21 -5.96 13.93
CA ASP A 188 8.22 -6.66 13.10
C ASP A 188 8.24 -6.12 11.65
N ARG A 189 7.12 -6.29 10.94
CA ARG A 189 6.83 -5.81 9.61
C ARG A 189 5.49 -5.08 9.59
N TYR A 190 5.40 -4.00 8.84
CA TYR A 190 4.19 -3.18 8.74
C TYR A 190 3.88 -2.77 7.30
N SER A 191 2.62 -2.42 7.07
CA SER A 191 2.16 -1.77 5.83
C SER A 191 1.44 -0.47 6.16
N ILE A 192 1.53 0.48 5.24
CA ILE A 192 0.78 1.73 5.24
C ILE A 192 -0.11 1.73 4.01
N TRP A 193 -1.37 2.10 4.18
CA TRP A 193 -2.33 2.26 3.09
C TRP A 193 -2.95 3.64 3.17
N TRP A 194 -3.25 4.25 2.04
CA TRP A 194 -3.93 5.53 2.02
C TRP A 194 -4.81 5.66 0.78
N THR A 195 -5.79 6.54 0.90
CA THR A 195 -6.74 6.84 -0.16
C THR A 195 -7.27 8.26 -0.03
N GLU A 196 -7.58 8.88 -1.17
CA GLU A 196 -8.38 10.11 -1.26
C GLU A 196 -9.89 9.84 -1.10
N GLY A 197 -10.26 8.58 -0.90
CA GLY A 197 -11.62 8.16 -0.58
C GLY A 197 -12.49 7.81 -1.80
N SER A 198 -13.74 7.52 -1.51
CA SER A 198 -14.84 7.27 -2.45
C SER A 198 -16.17 7.66 -1.78
N ASP A 199 -17.30 7.31 -2.40
CA ASP A 199 -18.62 7.64 -1.88
C ASP A 199 -18.89 7.07 -0.47
N ASP A 200 -18.36 5.88 -0.17
CA ASP A 200 -18.57 5.18 1.11
C ASP A 200 -17.34 5.23 2.05
N VAL A 201 -16.17 5.64 1.53
CA VAL A 201 -14.91 5.65 2.26
C VAL A 201 -14.34 7.06 2.29
N GLU A 202 -14.32 7.68 3.46
CA GLU A 202 -13.65 8.97 3.63
C GLU A 202 -12.12 8.86 3.42
N PRO A 203 -11.45 9.96 2.99
CA PRO A 203 -10.00 10.00 2.89
C PRO A 203 -9.34 9.58 4.19
N CYS A 204 -8.44 8.60 4.14
CA CYS A 204 -7.83 8.07 5.35
C CYS A 204 -6.47 7.41 5.11
N THR A 205 -5.76 7.14 6.20
CA THR A 205 -4.51 6.37 6.23
C THR A 205 -4.62 5.25 7.24
N ILE A 206 -4.18 4.06 6.86
CA ILE A 206 -4.21 2.83 7.64
C ILE A 206 -2.79 2.35 7.87
N ILE A 207 -2.50 1.87 9.08
CA ILE A 207 -1.22 1.24 9.41
C ILE A 207 -1.52 -0.12 10.06
N THR A 208 -0.93 -1.19 9.53
CA THR A 208 -1.15 -2.56 10.03
C THR A 208 0.15 -3.34 10.20
N GLU A 209 0.14 -4.33 11.09
CA GLU A 209 1.14 -5.39 11.15
C GLU A 209 0.95 -6.32 9.94
N GLY A 210 1.93 -6.39 9.04
CA GLY A 210 1.78 -7.13 7.79
C GLY A 210 0.72 -6.52 6.86
N LEU A 211 -0.08 -7.37 6.21
CA LEU A 211 -1.23 -6.96 5.37
C LEU A 211 -2.49 -6.82 6.24
N PRO A 212 -3.48 -5.99 5.82
CA PRO A 212 -4.76 -5.88 6.50
C PRO A 212 -5.40 -7.25 6.74
N GLN A 213 -5.95 -7.45 7.94
CA GLN A 213 -6.54 -8.74 8.29
C GLN A 213 -7.73 -9.06 7.38
N ILE A 214 -7.85 -10.32 7.01
CA ILE A 214 -8.87 -10.78 6.05
C ILE A 214 -10.28 -10.41 6.51
N SER A 215 -10.59 -10.57 7.79
CA SER A 215 -11.89 -10.24 8.37
C SER A 215 -12.19 -8.74 8.46
N GLN A 216 -11.17 -7.89 8.30
CA GLN A 216 -11.25 -6.44 8.42
C GLN A 216 -11.29 -5.72 7.07
N PHE A 217 -10.88 -6.40 5.99
CA PHE A 217 -10.75 -5.82 4.66
C PHE A 217 -12.03 -5.20 4.12
N ILE A 218 -13.22 -5.71 4.46
CA ILE A 218 -14.48 -5.14 3.99
C ILE A 218 -14.64 -3.65 4.35
N SER A 219 -14.07 -3.19 5.47
CA SER A 219 -14.09 -1.76 5.83
C SER A 219 -13.28 -0.90 4.87
N MET A 220 -12.30 -1.46 4.18
CA MET A 220 -11.58 -0.78 3.10
C MET A 220 -12.44 -0.60 1.85
N LEU A 221 -13.57 -1.32 1.72
CA LEU A 221 -14.53 -1.15 0.63
C LEU A 221 -15.67 -0.21 1.00
N ASN A 222 -16.10 -0.19 2.28
CA ASN A 222 -17.36 0.45 2.68
C ASN A 222 -17.26 1.45 3.86
N GLY A 223 -16.05 1.74 4.35
CA GLY A 223 -15.81 2.74 5.39
C GLY A 223 -16.29 2.37 6.79
N GLN A 224 -16.83 1.16 6.99
CA GLN A 224 -17.38 0.73 8.28
C GLN A 224 -16.27 0.25 9.23
N TRP A 225 -15.35 1.14 9.60
CA TRP A 225 -14.14 0.85 10.38
C TRP A 225 -14.47 0.23 11.76
N GLN A 226 -15.25 0.93 12.59
CA GLN A 226 -15.54 0.48 13.95
C GLN A 226 -16.32 -0.84 14.00
N GLN A 227 -17.21 -1.07 13.03
CA GLN A 227 -18.00 -2.30 12.96
C GLN A 227 -17.16 -3.56 12.74
N ARG A 228 -15.96 -3.41 12.15
CA ARG A 228 -15.01 -4.52 11.94
C ARG A 228 -13.81 -4.44 12.89
N GLY A 229 -13.95 -3.73 14.01
CA GLY A 229 -12.94 -3.70 15.07
C GLY A 229 -11.65 -2.99 14.69
N TRP A 230 -11.69 -2.06 13.73
CA TRP A 230 -10.56 -1.16 13.50
C TRP A 230 -10.41 -0.18 14.66
N ASN A 231 -9.17 0.07 15.06
CA ASN A 231 -8.86 1.20 15.93
C ASN A 231 -8.84 2.47 15.08
N THR A 232 -9.64 3.48 15.45
CA THR A 232 -9.79 4.72 14.67
C THR A 232 -9.25 5.91 15.45
N ALA A 233 -8.61 6.85 14.75
CA ALA A 233 -8.23 8.15 15.26
C ALA A 233 -8.60 9.22 14.23
N GLU A 234 -9.08 10.37 14.68
CA GLU A 234 -9.54 11.47 13.82
C GLU A 234 -8.62 12.69 13.97
N LEU A 235 -8.26 13.31 12.84
CA LEU A 235 -7.48 14.55 12.81
C LEU A 235 -8.42 15.75 12.88
N ILE A 236 -8.52 16.37 14.07
CA ILE A 236 -9.33 17.57 14.28
C ILE A 236 -8.44 18.80 14.09
N LYS A 237 -8.80 19.68 13.14
CA LYS A 237 -8.15 21.00 13.04
C LYS A 237 -8.66 21.89 14.17
N GLU A 238 -7.79 22.25 15.12
CA GLU A 238 -8.13 23.26 16.11
C GLU A 238 -8.38 24.60 15.40
N GLN A 239 -9.62 25.10 15.45
CA GLN A 239 -9.92 26.46 15.02
C GLN A 239 -9.30 27.42 16.04
N THR A 240 -8.13 27.98 15.72
CA THR A 240 -7.56 29.05 16.52
C THR A 240 -8.37 30.32 16.28
N SER A 241 -9.41 30.52 17.09
CA SER A 241 -10.11 31.80 17.21
C SER A 241 -9.16 32.80 17.86
N CYS A 242 -8.33 33.50 17.07
CA CYS A 242 -7.69 34.71 17.55
C CYS A 242 -8.78 35.79 17.72
N THR A 243 -9.22 36.00 18.96
CA THR A 243 -9.87 37.24 19.41
C THR A 243 -8.83 38.25 19.86
#